data_AF-A0A7W8DQA7-F1
#
_entry.id   AF-A0A7W8DQA7-F1
#
_cell.length_a   1.000
_cell.length_b   1.000
_cell.length_c   1.000
_cell.angle_alpha   90.00
_cell.angle_beta   90.00
_cell.angle_gamma   90.00
#
_symmetry.space_group_name_H-M   'P 1'
#
loop_
_entity.id
_entity.type
_entity.pdbx_description
1 polymer ?
#
loop_
_entity_poly.entity_id
_entity_poly.type
_entity_poly.pdbx_seq_one_letter_code
_entity_poly.pdbx_strand_id
1 'polypeptide(L)'
;MSATNKKAKSKGPGMPGYSDREWALMDFGRCRNIALRALRKAKEEKSPIAARGWVGMAREWGKTAREVYARAFPERVPTQRKAGRSAHAPLRAGGGR
;
A
#
# COMPACT_ATOMS: atom_id res chain seq x y z
N MET A 1 -37.99 -8.89 0.60
CA MET A 1 -36.74 -9.40 0.00
C MET A 1 -36.10 -8.30 -0.85
N SER A 2 -34.77 -8.20 -0.77
CA SER A 2 -33.83 -7.57 -1.72
C SER A 2 -33.66 -6.04 -1.71
N ALA A 3 -32.82 -5.57 -0.78
CA ALA A 3 -32.04 -4.34 -0.93
C ALA A 3 -30.92 -4.56 -1.96
N THR A 4 -30.99 -3.92 -3.12
CA THR A 4 -29.90 -3.92 -4.10
C THR A 4 -28.98 -2.73 -3.87
N ASN A 5 -27.84 -3.04 -3.28
CA ASN A 5 -26.80 -2.12 -2.83
C ASN A 5 -26.01 -1.60 -4.05
N LYS A 6 -26.46 -0.50 -4.68
CA LYS A 6 -25.61 0.25 -5.63
C LYS A 6 -24.63 1.12 -4.84
N LYS A 7 -23.49 0.54 -4.45
CA LYS A 7 -22.30 1.34 -4.11
C LYS A 7 -21.84 2.07 -5.38
N ALA A 8 -22.35 3.28 -5.56
CA ALA A 8 -21.78 4.24 -6.50
C ALA A 8 -20.32 4.46 -6.09
N LYS A 9 -19.39 3.90 -6.85
CA LYS A 9 -17.96 4.20 -6.68
C LYS A 9 -17.80 5.68 -6.95
N SER A 10 -17.33 6.40 -5.94
CA SER A 10 -16.96 7.81 -6.03
C SER A 10 -16.10 8.02 -7.27
N LYS A 11 -16.63 8.77 -8.24
CA LYS A 11 -15.78 9.41 -9.24
C LYS A 11 -14.86 10.34 -8.45
N GLY A 12 -13.58 10.01 -8.33
CA GLY A 12 -12.57 11.00 -7.95
C GLY A 12 -12.67 12.22 -8.87
N PRO A 13 -12.04 13.37 -8.56
CA PRO A 13 -12.16 14.59 -9.35
C PRO A 13 -11.66 14.36 -10.78
N GLY A 14 -12.59 13.96 -11.64
CA GLY A 14 -12.35 13.40 -12.94
C GLY A 14 -12.21 14.53 -13.95
N MET A 15 -10.97 14.90 -14.23
CA MET A 15 -10.62 15.44 -15.54
C MET A 15 -11.09 14.40 -16.59
N PRO A 16 -11.94 14.77 -17.56
CA PRO A 16 -12.41 13.85 -18.57
C PRO A 16 -11.23 13.40 -19.42
N GLY A 17 -10.85 12.12 -19.36
CA GLY A 17 -9.84 11.55 -20.26
C GLY A 17 -8.96 10.45 -19.68
N TYR A 18 -8.80 10.35 -18.36
CA TYR A 18 -7.90 9.36 -17.76
C TYR A 18 -8.66 8.16 -17.17
N SER A 19 -8.21 6.96 -17.53
CA SER A 19 -8.63 5.70 -16.93
C SER A 19 -8.18 5.60 -15.46
N ASP A 20 -8.86 4.75 -14.67
CA ASP A 20 -8.48 4.46 -13.27
C ASP A 20 -7.00 4.04 -13.14
N ARG A 21 -6.48 3.35 -14.16
CA ARG A 21 -5.08 2.94 -14.25
C ARG A 21 -4.13 4.12 -14.41
N GLU A 22 -4.47 5.09 -15.27
CA GLU A 22 -3.66 6.29 -15.47
C GLU A 22 -3.67 7.18 -14.22
N TRP A 23 -4.82 7.31 -13.55
CA TRP A 23 -4.90 7.96 -12.25
C TRP A 23 -3.99 7.30 -11.21
N ALA A 24 -4.04 5.97 -11.11
CA ALA A 24 -3.15 5.23 -10.22
C ALA A 24 -1.67 5.43 -10.60
N LEU A 25 -1.31 5.47 -11.87
CA LEU A 25 0.06 5.76 -12.30
C LEU A 25 0.53 7.18 -11.93
N MET A 26 -0.34 8.18 -12.07
CA MET A 26 -0.04 9.54 -11.62
C MET A 26 0.15 9.61 -10.11
N ASP A 27 -0.73 8.97 -9.35
CA ASP A 27 -0.63 8.90 -7.89
C ASP A 27 0.62 8.12 -7.44
N PHE A 28 1.00 7.07 -8.16
CA PHE A 28 2.27 6.36 -7.95
C PHE A 28 3.46 7.32 -8.12
N GLY A 29 3.48 8.08 -9.23
CA GLY A 29 4.53 9.07 -9.51
C GLY A 29 4.62 10.12 -8.40
N ARG A 30 3.47 10.62 -7.93
CA ARG A 30 3.38 11.57 -6.81
C ARG A 30 3.96 10.96 -5.53
N CYS A 31 3.48 9.78 -5.11
CA CYS A 31 3.93 9.11 -3.89
C CYS A 31 5.44 8.83 -3.92
N ARG A 32 5.95 8.32 -5.05
CA ARG A 32 7.39 8.06 -5.24
C ARG A 32 8.21 9.33 -5.13
N ASN A 33 7.76 10.44 -5.73
CA ASN A 33 8.46 11.72 -5.65
C ASN A 33 8.52 12.26 -4.22
N ILE A 34 7.45 12.13 -3.44
CA ILE A 34 7.43 12.52 -2.03
C ILE A 34 8.44 11.67 -1.24
N ALA A 35 8.44 10.36 -1.42
CA ALA A 35 9.38 9.46 -0.76
C ALA A 35 10.85 9.83 -1.08
N LEU A 36 11.16 10.10 -2.36
CA LEU A 36 12.51 10.51 -2.78
C LEU A 36 12.91 11.88 -2.23
N ARG A 37 11.98 12.84 -2.12
CA ARG A 37 12.23 14.14 -1.46
C ARG A 37 12.53 13.96 0.02
N ALA A 38 11.78 13.11 0.72
CA ALA A 38 12.02 12.78 2.12
C ALA A 38 13.40 12.12 2.33
N LEU A 39 13.81 11.19 1.46
CA LEU A 39 15.15 10.60 1.52
C LEU A 39 16.27 11.62 1.26
N ARG A 40 16.07 12.56 0.34
CA ARG A 40 17.03 13.66 0.13
C ARG A 40 17.14 14.54 1.36
N LYS A 41 16.00 14.92 1.97
CA LYS A 41 15.99 15.68 3.22
C LYS A 41 16.66 14.93 4.36
N ALA A 42 16.45 13.61 4.48
CA ALA A 42 17.14 12.79 5.48
C ALA A 42 18.68 12.81 5.34
N LYS A 43 19.21 12.96 4.11
CA LYS A 43 20.66 13.04 3.85
C LYS A 43 21.22 14.44 4.12
N GLU A 44 20.42 15.48 3.89
CA GLU A 44 20.79 16.88 4.16
C GLU A 44 20.68 17.21 5.67
N GLU A 45 19.86 16.47 6.41
CA GLU A 45 19.55 16.71 7.81
C GLU A 45 20.74 16.39 8.72
N LYS A 46 21.11 17.37 9.55
CA LYS A 46 22.24 17.26 10.50
C LYS A 46 21.82 16.57 11.80
N SER A 47 20.55 16.66 12.17
CA SER A 47 20.02 16.03 13.37
C SER A 47 19.66 14.55 13.12
N PRO A 48 20.24 13.60 13.89
CA PRO A 48 19.95 12.17 13.70
C PRO A 48 18.49 11.81 14.01
N ILE A 49 17.82 12.54 14.92
CA ILE A 49 16.42 12.32 15.27
C ILE A 49 15.51 12.79 14.13
N ALA A 50 15.75 13.99 13.59
CA ALA A 50 15.00 14.50 12.46
C ALA A 50 15.23 13.66 11.19
N ALA A 51 16.47 13.22 10.94
CA ALA A 51 16.79 12.33 9.83
C ALA A 51 16.00 11.00 9.90
N ARG A 52 15.84 10.42 11.09
CA ARG A 52 14.98 9.24 11.30
C ARG A 52 13.51 9.54 10.98
N GLY A 53 13.01 10.72 11.35
CA GLY A 53 11.66 11.17 10.98
C GLY A 53 11.46 11.21 9.46
N TRP A 54 12.42 11.80 8.73
CA TRP A 54 12.40 11.84 7.27
C TRP A 54 12.50 10.45 6.63
N VAL A 55 13.30 9.54 7.20
CA VAL A 55 13.36 8.13 6.75
C VAL A 55 12.03 7.42 6.99
N GLY A 56 11.39 7.65 8.14
CA GLY A 56 10.06 7.11 8.45
C GLY A 56 9.02 7.58 7.43
N MET A 57 9.00 8.88 7.14
CA MET A 57 8.14 9.46 6.11
C MET A 57 8.40 8.84 4.72
N ALA A 58 9.67 8.68 4.35
CA ALA A 58 10.04 8.04 3.08
C ALA A 58 9.54 6.59 2.98
N ARG A 59 9.58 5.82 4.07
CA ARG A 59 9.09 4.44 4.12
C ARG A 59 7.57 4.37 3.92
N GLU A 60 6.82 5.21 4.62
CA GLU A 60 5.36 5.26 4.51
C GLU A 60 4.94 5.61 3.07
N TRP A 61 5.47 6.69 2.50
CA TRP A 61 5.16 7.08 1.12
C TRP A 61 5.65 6.06 0.09
N GLY A 62 6.78 5.39 0.36
CA GLY A 62 7.27 4.28 -0.46
C GLY A 62 6.35 3.07 -0.45
N LYS A 63 5.71 2.75 0.69
CA LYS A 63 4.69 1.70 0.81
C LYS A 63 3.43 2.08 0.04
N THR A 64 2.92 3.30 0.25
CA THR A 64 1.74 3.81 -0.47
C THR A 64 1.97 3.78 -1.99
N ALA A 65 3.16 4.16 -2.48
CA ALA A 65 3.49 4.06 -3.89
C ALA A 65 3.37 2.61 -4.42
N ARG A 66 3.86 1.61 -3.67
CA ARG A 66 3.72 0.20 -4.06
C ARG A 66 2.28 -0.26 -4.10
N GLU A 67 1.46 0.16 -3.14
CA GLU A 67 0.03 -0.18 -3.09
C GLU A 67 -0.74 0.44 -4.27
N VAL A 68 -0.44 1.70 -4.61
CA VAL A 68 -1.04 2.38 -5.76
C VAL A 68 -0.60 1.73 -7.08
N TYR A 69 0.69 1.39 -7.20
CA TYR A 69 1.20 0.65 -8.37
C TYR A 69 0.53 -0.73 -8.51
N ALA A 70 0.35 -1.44 -7.40
CA ALA A 70 -0.37 -2.71 -7.37
C ALA A 70 -1.83 -2.58 -7.85
N ARG A 71 -2.50 -1.46 -7.55
CA ARG A 71 -3.84 -1.16 -8.10
C ARG A 71 -3.81 -0.87 -9.59
N ALA A 72 -2.74 -0.28 -10.11
CA ALA A 72 -2.56 0.01 -11.54
C ALA A 72 -2.23 -1.25 -12.37
N PHE A 73 -1.65 -2.28 -11.75
CA PHE A 73 -1.24 -3.53 -12.39
C PHE A 73 -1.62 -4.75 -11.53
N PRO A 74 -2.92 -5.02 -11.32
CA PRO A 74 -3.37 -6.14 -10.49
C PRO A 74 -2.89 -7.50 -11.02
N GLU A 75 -2.65 -7.63 -12.32
CA GLU A 75 -2.14 -8.84 -12.97
C GLU A 75 -0.66 -9.13 -12.67
N ARG A 76 0.11 -8.11 -12.25
CA ARG A 76 1.55 -8.22 -11.98
C ARG A 76 1.90 -8.45 -10.52
N VAL A 77 0.93 -8.24 -9.63
CA VAL A 77 1.12 -8.50 -8.20
C VAL A 77 0.91 -10.00 -8.04
N PRO A 78 1.94 -10.79 -7.64
CA PRO A 78 1.69 -12.16 -7.23
C PRO A 78 0.68 -12.06 -6.12
N THR A 79 -0.55 -12.54 -6.39
CA THR A 79 -1.61 -12.58 -5.40
C THR A 79 -0.99 -13.25 -4.19
N GLN A 80 -0.76 -12.46 -3.14
CA GLN A 80 -0.41 -13.00 -1.83
C GLN A 80 -1.48 -14.05 -1.61
N ARG A 81 -1.13 -15.33 -1.70
CA ARG A 81 -1.96 -16.41 -1.21
C ARG A 81 -2.30 -15.94 0.19
N LYS A 82 -3.57 -15.60 0.42
CA LYS A 82 -4.13 -15.45 1.77
C LYS A 82 -3.44 -16.52 2.59
N ALA A 83 -2.82 -16.13 3.70
CA ALA A 83 -2.42 -17.08 4.73
C ALA A 83 -3.70 -17.78 5.24
N GLY A 84 -4.23 -18.68 4.43
CA GLY A 84 -5.36 -19.56 4.67
C GLY A 84 -4.84 -20.88 5.22
N ARG A 85 -3.90 -20.79 6.16
CA ARG A 85 -3.65 -21.85 7.12
C ARG A 85 -3.49 -21.17 8.48
N SER A 86 -4.64 -20.87 9.09
CA SER A 86 -4.80 -21.23 10.50
C SER A 86 -4.49 -22.73 10.60
N ALA A 87 -3.22 -23.08 10.63
CA ALA A 87 -2.83 -24.26 11.38
C ALA A 87 -2.97 -23.81 12.83
N HIS A 88 -4.17 -24.02 13.38
CA HIS A 88 -4.25 -24.49 14.75
C HIS A 88 -3.22 -25.62 14.84
N ALA A 89 -2.03 -25.31 15.32
CA ALA A 89 -1.25 -26.31 16.01
C ALA A 89 -2.03 -26.52 17.31
N PRO A 90 -2.76 -27.63 17.51
CA PRO A 90 -3.13 -27.98 18.86
C PRO A 90 -1.82 -28.09 19.63
N LEU A 91 -1.67 -27.21 20.61
CA LEU A 91 -0.68 -27.33 21.67
C LEU A 91 -0.77 -28.77 22.18
N ARG A 92 0.38 -29.44 22.17
CA ARG A 92 0.65 -30.72 22.80
C ARG A 92 -0.10 -30.84 24.14
N ALA A 93 -1.21 -31.58 24.14
CA ALA A 93 -1.91 -32.08 25.32
C ALA A 93 -1.85 -33.61 25.25
N GLY A 94 -1.40 -34.23 26.34
CA GLY A 94 -0.90 -35.60 26.39
C GLY A 94 -1.91 -36.72 26.12
N GLY A 95 -1.36 -37.93 25.96
CA GLY A 95 -2.12 -39.17 25.91
C GLY A 95 -1.23 -40.41 25.86
N GLY A 96 -0.98 -41.01 27.03
CA GLY A 96 -0.84 -42.45 27.26
C GLY A 96 0.41 -43.18 26.75
N ARG A 97 1.27 -43.60 27.68
CA ARG A 97 1.21 -44.97 28.22
C ARG A 97 1.39 -44.93 29.73
#